data_AF-A0A368GMS1-F1
#
_entry.id   AF-A0A368GMS1-F1
#
_cell.length_a   1.000
_cell.length_b   1.000
_cell.length_c   1.000
_cell.angle_alpha   90.00
_cell.angle_beta   90.00
_cell.angle_gamma   90.00
#
_symmetry.space_group_name_H-M   'P 1'
#
loop_
_entity.id
_entity.type
_entity.pdbx_description
1 polymer ?
#
loop_
_entity_poly.entity_id
_entity_poly.type
_entity_poly.pdbx_seq_one_letter_code
_entity_poly.pdbx_strand_id
1 'polypeptide(L)'
;MSTMKSKVHSEMEILEKNDKLITRYFQEARHVEDILGIKEDGEERDIWRRYSKERMKTVSVALVLCLHIGVDPPDSVPKPTARARLEAWIDPYSCSPQKAAYKIATSLQKSYERWQPRARYKSVIDPTGDDVRKLCMSMRRNAKDERVLFHYNGHGVPRPTQNGEIWVFNKNFTQYIPLSLYDLQLCMEFPSIYVWDCSSAETIVNWFMRFAKDHEDDWHKKLLAHQEAVASTSISGARINSHMTADQQAESLKFQRRPKFRECIHLAACREDERLPTNADLPADLFTSCLTTPIHTSILW
;
A
#
# COMPACT_ATOMS: atom_id res chain seq x y z
N MET A 1 58.46 -64.66 -7.75
CA MET A 1 58.98 -65.14 -6.46
C MET A 1 60.05 -64.18 -5.99
N SER A 2 59.83 -63.53 -4.84
CA SER A 2 60.81 -62.88 -3.95
C SER A 2 61.83 -61.86 -4.49
N THR A 3 61.52 -60.58 -4.25
CA THR A 3 62.32 -59.54 -3.56
C THR A 3 63.79 -59.80 -3.21
N MET A 4 64.67 -58.82 -3.53
CA MET A 4 65.29 -57.91 -2.53
C MET A 4 66.26 -56.86 -3.14
N LYS A 5 66.09 -55.59 -2.69
CA LYS A 5 67.10 -54.49 -2.55
C LYS A 5 67.65 -53.87 -3.87
N SER A 6 67.89 -52.55 -4.01
CA SER A 6 67.92 -51.37 -3.13
C SER A 6 68.21 -50.13 -3.98
N LYS A 7 67.90 -48.92 -3.45
CA LYS A 7 68.14 -47.57 -4.00
C LYS A 7 67.20 -47.26 -5.18
N VAL A 8 66.23 -46.37 -5.07
CA VAL A 8 66.42 -44.93 -4.84
C VAL A 8 65.21 -44.38 -4.06
N HIS A 9 65.44 -44.00 -2.82
CA HIS A 9 64.57 -43.12 -2.06
C HIS A 9 65.45 -42.11 -1.35
N SER A 10 65.73 -41.01 -2.05
CA SER A 10 66.02 -39.72 -1.46
C SER A 10 66.24 -38.73 -2.60
N GLU A 11 65.19 -38.02 -2.97
CA GLU A 11 65.25 -36.59 -3.34
C GLU A 11 63.82 -36.17 -3.67
N MET A 12 63.05 -35.95 -2.60
CA MET A 12 62.11 -34.83 -2.59
C MET A 12 62.95 -33.58 -2.88
N GLU A 13 63.14 -33.26 -4.16
CA GLU A 13 63.43 -31.88 -4.54
C GLU A 13 62.14 -31.12 -4.39
N ILE A 14 62.02 -30.55 -3.20
CA ILE A 14 61.17 -29.42 -2.87
C ILE A 14 61.50 -28.34 -3.90
N LEU A 15 60.69 -28.24 -4.96
CA LEU A 15 60.64 -27.07 -5.82
C LEU A 15 60.01 -25.93 -4.99
N GLU A 16 60.81 -25.35 -4.12
CA GLU A 16 60.55 -24.04 -3.53
C GLU A 16 60.26 -23.09 -4.69
N LYS A 17 59.00 -22.68 -4.82
CA LYS A 17 58.62 -21.55 -5.66
C LYS A 17 59.34 -20.31 -5.13
N ASN A 18 60.56 -20.10 -5.60
CA ASN A 18 61.25 -18.83 -5.53
C ASN A 18 60.61 -17.88 -6.55
N ASP A 19 59.34 -17.53 -6.34
CA ASP A 19 58.73 -16.38 -7.00
C ASP A 19 59.40 -15.13 -6.41
N LYS A 20 60.57 -14.78 -6.96
CA LYS A 20 61.20 -13.49 -6.68
C LYS A 20 60.18 -12.41 -7.05
N LEU A 21 59.87 -11.52 -6.11
CA LEU A 21 59.09 -10.31 -6.36
C LEU A 21 59.88 -9.43 -7.34
N ILE A 22 59.64 -9.64 -8.64
CA ILE A 22 60.25 -8.87 -9.72
C ILE A 22 59.23 -7.82 -10.14
N THR A 23 59.65 -6.55 -10.10
CA THR A 23 58.82 -5.44 -10.58
C THR A 23 58.53 -5.63 -12.07
N ARG A 24 57.24 -5.79 -12.41
CA ARG A 24 56.80 -5.91 -13.79
C ARG A 24 56.32 -4.56 -14.31
N TYR A 25 56.85 -4.15 -15.46
CA TYR A 25 56.47 -2.91 -16.14
C TYR A 25 55.42 -3.19 -17.22
N PHE A 26 54.56 -2.21 -17.51
CA PHE A 26 53.52 -2.28 -18.55
C PHE A 26 52.52 -3.44 -18.40
N GLN A 27 52.23 -3.84 -17.15
CA GLN A 27 51.23 -4.87 -16.85
C GLN A 27 49.92 -4.29 -16.29
N GLU A 28 49.81 -2.96 -16.16
CA GLU A 28 48.54 -2.34 -15.76
C GLU A 28 47.50 -2.45 -16.87
N ALA A 29 46.22 -2.51 -16.52
CA ALA A 29 45.09 -2.69 -17.44
C ALA A 29 45.18 -1.79 -18.69
N ARG A 30 45.58 -0.52 -18.55
CA ARG A 30 45.74 0.42 -19.68
C ARG A 30 46.77 -0.01 -20.74
N HIS A 31 47.64 -0.97 -20.44
CA HIS A 31 48.67 -1.47 -21.34
C HIS A 31 48.38 -2.89 -21.86
N VAL A 32 47.49 -3.63 -21.20
CA VAL A 32 47.21 -5.05 -21.49
C VAL A 32 45.81 -5.24 -22.06
N GLU A 33 44.86 -4.41 -21.65
CA GLU A 33 43.47 -4.43 -22.10
C GLU A 33 43.25 -3.41 -23.21
N ASP A 34 42.29 -3.70 -24.09
CA ASP A 34 41.86 -2.75 -25.11
C ASP A 34 41.23 -1.52 -24.45
N ILE A 35 41.72 -0.33 -24.81
CA ILE A 35 41.18 0.94 -24.32
C ILE A 35 39.84 1.20 -25.02
N LEU A 36 38.77 0.66 -24.45
CA LEU A 36 37.40 0.87 -24.90
C LEU A 36 36.73 1.97 -24.09
N GLY A 37 35.98 2.83 -24.76
CA GLY A 37 35.04 3.72 -24.09
C GLY A 37 33.94 2.88 -23.42
N ILE A 38 33.58 3.22 -22.18
CA ILE A 38 32.46 2.59 -21.49
C ILE A 38 31.24 2.75 -22.40
N LYS A 39 30.64 1.63 -22.83
CA LYS A 39 29.30 1.64 -23.41
C LYS A 39 28.36 1.98 -22.26
N GLU A 40 28.11 3.28 -22.09
CA GLU A 40 27.07 3.73 -21.19
C GLU A 40 25.74 3.28 -21.81
N ASP A 41 25.13 2.24 -21.23
CA ASP A 41 23.74 1.92 -21.51
C ASP A 41 22.93 3.17 -21.10
N GLY A 42 22.56 4.00 -22.08
CA GLY A 42 21.95 5.32 -21.86
C GLY A 42 20.66 5.29 -21.04
N GLU A 43 20.12 4.09 -20.76
CA GLU A 43 19.00 3.88 -19.88
C GLU A 43 19.32 4.16 -18.40
N GLU A 44 20.55 3.93 -17.94
CA GLU A 44 20.91 4.05 -16.51
C GLU A 44 21.13 5.51 -16.07
N ARG A 45 21.71 6.34 -16.95
CA ARG A 45 21.98 7.78 -16.67
C ARG A 45 20.72 8.62 -16.47
N ASP A 46 19.58 8.19 -17.01
CA ASP A 46 18.33 8.96 -17.02
C ASP A 46 17.23 8.39 -16.11
N ILE A 47 17.54 7.39 -15.29
CA ILE A 47 16.61 6.79 -14.33
C ILE A 47 15.98 7.88 -13.43
N TRP A 48 16.79 8.80 -12.90
CA TRP A 48 16.31 9.90 -12.05
C TRP A 48 15.38 10.90 -12.78
N ARG A 49 15.59 11.10 -14.10
CA ARG A 49 14.70 11.95 -14.92
C ARG A 49 13.35 11.29 -15.16
N ARG A 50 13.32 9.97 -15.32
CA ARG A 50 12.07 9.20 -15.50
C ARG A 50 11.19 9.30 -14.25
N TYR A 51 11.76 9.14 -13.06
CA TYR A 51 11.05 9.30 -11.78
C TYR A 51 10.54 10.73 -11.54
N SER A 52 11.20 11.75 -12.10
CA SER A 52 10.79 13.15 -11.91
C SER A 52 9.73 13.65 -12.91
N LYS A 53 9.45 12.92 -13.99
CA LYS A 53 8.52 13.37 -15.05
C LYS A 53 7.04 13.26 -14.66
N GLU A 54 6.66 12.24 -13.90
CA GLU A 54 5.27 12.04 -13.45
C GLU A 54 5.11 12.41 -11.97
N ARG A 55 4.92 13.71 -11.71
CA ARG A 55 4.58 14.20 -10.36
C ARG A 55 3.10 13.92 -10.04
N MET A 56 2.82 12.70 -9.59
CA MET A 56 1.49 12.31 -9.11
C MET A 56 1.08 13.18 -7.90
N LYS A 57 -0.17 13.66 -7.88
CA LYS A 57 -0.69 14.46 -6.78
C LYS A 57 -1.87 13.76 -6.11
N THR A 58 -1.96 13.91 -4.79
CA THR A 58 -3.18 13.57 -4.05
C THR A 58 -4.13 14.76 -4.11
N VAL A 59 -5.21 14.64 -4.89
CA VAL A 59 -6.14 15.76 -5.15
C VAL A 59 -7.44 15.65 -4.37
N SER A 60 -7.76 14.48 -3.82
CA SER A 60 -8.98 14.22 -3.06
C SER A 60 -8.70 13.36 -1.84
N VAL A 61 -9.38 13.65 -0.74
CA VAL A 61 -9.21 12.98 0.56
C VAL A 61 -10.59 12.63 1.12
N ALA A 62 -10.85 11.33 1.27
CA ALA A 62 -12.02 10.76 1.93
C ALA A 62 -11.66 10.39 3.37
N LEU A 63 -12.35 10.99 4.34
CA LEU A 63 -12.21 10.67 5.76
C LEU A 63 -13.44 9.87 6.21
N VAL A 64 -13.26 8.61 6.55
CA VAL A 64 -14.29 7.70 7.04
C VAL A 64 -14.02 7.42 8.51
N LEU A 65 -14.90 7.92 9.39
CA LEU A 65 -14.73 7.80 10.82
C LEU A 65 -15.86 6.95 11.39
N CYS A 66 -15.52 5.77 11.91
CA CYS A 66 -16.45 4.85 12.57
C CYS A 66 -16.13 4.83 14.07
N LEU A 67 -16.68 5.78 14.83
CA LEU A 67 -16.29 6.08 16.22
C LEU A 67 -17.34 5.66 17.24
N HIS A 68 -18.63 5.71 16.89
CA HIS A 68 -19.77 5.38 17.76
C HIS A 68 -19.59 5.82 19.22
N ILE A 69 -19.28 7.12 19.41
CA ILE A 69 -18.81 7.66 20.69
C ILE A 69 -19.75 7.30 21.84
N GLY A 70 -19.19 6.68 22.89
CA GLY A 70 -19.91 6.26 24.09
C GLY A 70 -20.36 4.80 24.08
N VAL A 71 -20.20 4.08 22.96
CA VAL A 71 -20.52 2.66 22.83
C VAL A 71 -19.27 1.91 22.40
N ASP A 72 -18.78 1.01 23.26
CA ASP A 72 -17.61 0.19 22.95
C ASP A 72 -18.01 -1.01 22.07
N PRO A 73 -17.24 -1.36 21.04
CA PRO A 73 -17.50 -2.56 20.25
C PRO A 73 -17.27 -3.83 21.08
N PRO A 74 -17.92 -4.95 20.71
CA PRO A 74 -17.95 -6.20 21.50
C PRO A 74 -16.58 -6.84 21.73
N ASP A 75 -15.59 -6.52 20.91
CA ASP A 75 -14.22 -7.02 21.02
C ASP A 75 -13.29 -6.13 21.86
N SER A 76 -13.84 -5.08 22.48
CA SER A 76 -13.15 -4.21 23.43
C SER A 76 -12.79 -4.97 24.71
N VAL A 77 -11.60 -4.70 25.25
CA VAL A 77 -11.15 -5.29 26.51
C VAL A 77 -11.96 -4.69 27.68
N PRO A 78 -12.48 -5.51 28.63
CA PRO A 78 -13.20 -5.02 29.82
C PRO A 78 -12.37 -4.04 30.67
N LYS A 79 -13.03 -3.07 31.33
CA LYS A 79 -12.39 -1.88 31.94
C LYS A 79 -12.11 -2.04 33.45
N PRO A 80 -10.83 -2.07 33.89
CA PRO A 80 -10.48 -1.74 35.28
C PRO A 80 -9.85 -0.33 35.47
N THR A 81 -9.36 0.35 34.41
CA THR A 81 -8.61 1.62 34.52
C THR A 81 -8.92 2.64 33.40
N ALA A 82 -8.38 3.86 33.54
CA ALA A 82 -8.42 4.88 32.49
C ALA A 82 -7.71 4.41 31.21
N ARG A 83 -8.27 4.73 30.04
CA ARG A 83 -7.77 4.34 28.72
C ARG A 83 -7.45 5.57 27.86
N ALA A 84 -6.67 5.38 26.80
CA ALA A 84 -6.52 6.34 25.71
C ALA A 84 -7.91 6.77 25.20
N ARG A 85 -8.16 8.09 25.11
CA ARG A 85 -9.48 8.62 24.70
C ARG A 85 -9.42 9.72 23.65
N LEU A 86 -8.34 10.50 23.62
CA LEU A 86 -8.25 11.64 22.72
C LEU A 86 -8.25 11.12 21.28
N GLU A 87 -9.07 11.72 20.43
CA GLU A 87 -9.07 11.48 18.99
C GLU A 87 -8.95 12.80 18.25
N ALA A 88 -8.02 12.89 17.31
CA ALA A 88 -7.61 14.12 16.64
C ALA A 88 -7.38 15.27 17.64
N TRP A 89 -6.80 14.93 18.80
CA TRP A 89 -6.54 15.81 19.95
C TRP A 89 -7.78 16.41 20.61
N ILE A 90 -8.95 15.77 20.45
CA ILE A 90 -10.21 16.17 21.06
C ILE A 90 -10.67 15.09 22.02
N ASP A 91 -11.13 15.50 23.20
CA ASP A 91 -11.82 14.61 24.13
C ASP A 91 -13.25 14.33 23.61
N PRO A 92 -13.58 13.07 23.25
CA PRO A 92 -14.89 12.69 22.74
C PRO A 92 -16.02 12.87 23.76
N TYR A 93 -15.71 12.98 25.06
CA TYR A 93 -16.70 13.16 26.13
C TYR A 93 -16.88 14.63 26.57
N SER A 94 -16.15 15.56 25.94
CA SER A 94 -16.24 17.00 26.23
C SER A 94 -17.57 17.65 25.83
N CYS A 95 -18.36 16.99 24.97
CA CYS A 95 -19.68 17.46 24.54
C CYS A 95 -20.54 16.27 24.08
N SER A 96 -21.73 16.53 23.53
CA SER A 96 -22.59 15.44 23.02
C SER A 96 -21.86 14.60 21.95
N PRO A 97 -22.11 13.27 21.88
CA PRO A 97 -21.41 12.36 20.96
C PRO A 97 -21.39 12.87 19.51
N GLN A 98 -22.53 13.34 18.99
CA GLN A 98 -22.64 13.84 17.62
C GLN A 98 -21.79 15.10 17.40
N LYS A 99 -21.75 16.00 18.39
CA LYS A 99 -20.95 17.23 18.33
C LYS A 99 -19.46 16.92 18.46
N ALA A 100 -19.11 15.95 19.30
CA ALA A 100 -17.74 15.49 19.47
C ALA A 100 -17.21 14.87 18.18
N ALA A 101 -17.96 13.94 17.57
CA ALA A 101 -17.57 13.30 16.32
C ALA A 101 -17.38 14.32 15.18
N TYR A 102 -18.26 15.33 15.09
CA TYR A 102 -18.09 16.42 14.11
C TYR A 102 -16.82 17.24 14.36
N LYS A 103 -16.51 17.56 15.62
CA LYS A 103 -15.27 18.27 15.97
C LYS A 103 -14.05 17.43 15.62
N ILE A 104 -14.05 16.12 15.91
CA ILE A 104 -12.97 15.19 15.59
C ILE A 104 -12.73 15.17 14.08
N ALA A 105 -13.78 14.98 13.28
CA ALA A 105 -13.69 15.00 11.82
C ALA A 105 -13.12 16.32 11.28
N THR A 106 -13.55 17.45 11.83
CA THR A 106 -13.07 18.78 11.45
C THR A 106 -11.61 19.00 11.84
N SER A 107 -11.20 18.52 13.01
CA SER A 107 -9.80 18.59 13.47
C SER A 107 -8.89 17.73 12.60
N LEU A 108 -9.29 16.49 12.32
CA LEU A 108 -8.55 15.59 11.44
C LEU A 108 -8.41 16.16 10.03
N GLN A 109 -9.47 16.74 9.46
CA GLN A 109 -9.40 17.42 8.18
C GLN A 109 -8.37 18.54 8.20
N LYS A 110 -8.39 19.41 9.22
CA LYS A 110 -7.41 20.49 9.38
C LYS A 110 -5.98 19.97 9.50
N SER A 111 -5.77 18.83 10.17
CA SER A 111 -4.44 18.22 10.29
C SER A 111 -3.92 17.77 8.91
N TYR A 112 -4.75 17.16 8.07
CA TYR A 112 -4.36 16.82 6.69
C TYR A 112 -4.19 18.06 5.79
N GLU A 113 -5.03 19.09 5.94
CA GLU A 113 -4.94 20.33 5.17
C GLU A 113 -3.59 21.04 5.33
N ARG A 114 -2.92 20.87 6.47
CA ARG A 114 -1.54 21.37 6.68
C ARG A 114 -0.52 20.72 5.73
N TRP A 115 -0.72 19.45 5.39
CA TRP A 115 0.15 18.70 4.48
C TRP A 115 -0.23 18.89 3.01
N GLN A 116 -1.52 18.93 2.71
CA GLN A 116 -2.04 19.12 1.36
C GLN A 116 -3.24 20.08 1.33
N PRO A 117 -3.01 21.40 1.31
CA PRO A 117 -4.09 22.39 1.44
C PRO A 117 -4.99 22.51 0.21
N ARG A 118 -4.53 22.04 -0.96
CA ARG A 118 -5.25 22.18 -2.24
C ARG A 118 -6.12 20.98 -2.60
N ALA A 119 -6.09 19.91 -1.80
CA ALA A 119 -6.95 18.76 -2.02
C ALA A 119 -8.39 19.04 -1.61
N ARG A 120 -9.33 18.29 -2.21
CA ARG A 120 -10.73 18.30 -1.80
C ARG A 120 -10.95 17.31 -0.67
N TYR A 121 -11.40 17.80 0.48
CA TYR A 121 -11.71 16.98 1.65
C TYR A 121 -13.21 16.74 1.73
N LYS A 122 -13.60 15.49 2.04
CA LYS A 122 -14.94 15.20 2.57
C LYS A 122 -14.80 14.16 3.67
N SER A 123 -15.50 14.41 4.77
CA SER A 123 -15.63 13.49 5.89
C SER A 123 -17.04 12.91 5.95
N VAL A 124 -17.14 11.65 6.35
CA VAL A 124 -18.37 10.99 6.75
C VAL A 124 -18.15 10.37 8.12
N ILE A 125 -19.12 10.56 9.01
CA ILE A 125 -19.06 10.20 10.42
C ILE A 125 -20.11 9.13 10.65
N ASP A 126 -19.69 8.03 11.27
CA ASP A 126 -20.46 6.81 11.50
C ASP A 126 -21.31 6.41 10.27
N PRO A 127 -20.69 6.24 9.09
CA PRO A 127 -21.43 6.08 7.84
C PRO A 127 -22.05 4.71 7.68
N THR A 128 -23.02 4.63 6.76
CA THR A 128 -23.45 3.34 6.19
C THR A 128 -22.57 2.91 5.02
N GLY A 129 -22.65 1.63 4.64
CA GLY A 129 -21.93 1.12 3.47
C GLY A 129 -22.26 1.89 2.17
N ASP A 130 -23.50 2.35 2.01
CA ASP A 130 -23.90 3.19 0.88
C ASP A 130 -23.24 4.58 0.91
N ASP A 131 -23.09 5.17 2.10
CA ASP A 131 -22.45 6.48 2.24
C ASP A 131 -20.97 6.40 1.90
N VAL A 132 -20.29 5.33 2.34
CA VAL A 132 -18.89 5.06 1.96
C VAL A 132 -18.76 4.86 0.45
N ARG A 133 -19.61 4.03 -0.17
CA ARG A 133 -19.60 3.83 -1.64
C ARG A 133 -19.79 5.14 -2.39
N LYS A 134 -20.78 5.95 -2.02
CA LYS A 134 -21.05 7.25 -2.65
C LYS A 134 -19.88 8.22 -2.48
N LEU A 135 -19.25 8.24 -1.30
CA LEU A 135 -18.06 9.04 -1.04
C LEU A 135 -16.90 8.65 -1.95
N CYS A 136 -16.55 7.36 -1.98
CA CYS A 136 -15.45 6.82 -2.79
C CYS A 136 -15.66 7.12 -4.29
N MET A 137 -16.84 6.79 -4.82
CA MET A 137 -17.18 7.07 -6.23
C MET A 137 -17.15 8.56 -6.55
N SER A 138 -17.61 9.42 -5.62
CA SER A 138 -17.53 10.86 -5.78
C SER A 138 -16.09 11.36 -5.83
N MET A 139 -15.20 10.81 -5.01
CA MET A 139 -13.79 11.24 -4.98
C MET A 139 -13.04 10.78 -6.22
N ARG A 140 -13.18 9.52 -6.62
CA ARG A 140 -12.56 8.99 -7.85
C ARG A 140 -12.99 9.78 -9.08
N ARG A 141 -14.30 10.05 -9.24
CA ARG A 141 -14.82 10.85 -10.37
C ARG A 141 -14.17 12.24 -10.47
N ASN A 142 -13.90 12.86 -9.33
CA ASN A 142 -13.26 14.19 -9.29
C ASN A 142 -11.74 14.12 -9.54
N ALA A 143 -11.08 13.05 -9.08
CA ALA A 143 -9.65 12.88 -9.20
C ALA A 143 -9.19 12.40 -10.58
N LYS A 144 -10.05 11.70 -11.33
CA LYS A 144 -9.68 11.07 -12.61
C LYS A 144 -8.47 10.13 -12.40
N ASP A 145 -7.35 10.41 -13.07
CA ASP A 145 -6.09 9.66 -12.96
C ASP A 145 -5.17 10.14 -11.81
N GLU A 146 -5.58 11.16 -11.04
CA GLU A 146 -4.82 11.60 -9.86
C GLU A 146 -5.13 10.75 -8.63
N ARG A 147 -4.27 10.86 -7.61
CA ARG A 147 -4.37 10.03 -6.41
C ARG A 147 -5.50 10.48 -5.49
N VAL A 148 -6.24 9.51 -4.95
CA VAL A 148 -7.21 9.71 -3.87
C VAL A 148 -6.68 9.11 -2.57
N LEU A 149 -6.76 9.85 -1.46
CA LEU A 149 -6.50 9.32 -0.12
C LEU A 149 -7.81 8.83 0.51
N PHE A 150 -7.81 7.62 1.04
CA PHE A 150 -8.88 7.06 1.85
C PHE A 150 -8.34 6.83 3.26
N HIS A 151 -8.88 7.55 4.23
CA HIS A 151 -8.58 7.38 5.64
C HIS A 151 -9.76 6.68 6.31
N TYR A 152 -9.51 5.55 6.95
CA TYR A 152 -10.49 4.83 7.74
C TYR A 152 -10.04 4.74 9.18
N ASN A 153 -10.85 5.28 10.08
CA ASN A 153 -10.72 5.08 11.52
C ASN A 153 -11.84 4.14 11.99
N GLY A 154 -11.46 2.99 12.55
CA GLY A 154 -12.35 1.91 12.96
C GLY A 154 -12.43 1.69 14.47
N HIS A 155 -12.28 2.72 15.31
CA HIS A 155 -12.21 2.55 16.77
C HIS A 155 -13.53 2.18 17.45
N GLY A 156 -14.67 2.58 16.87
CA GLY A 156 -16.02 2.32 17.40
C GLY A 156 -16.68 1.05 16.88
N VAL A 157 -15.95 0.26 16.10
CA VAL A 157 -16.43 -0.95 15.43
C VAL A 157 -15.51 -2.13 15.75
N PRO A 158 -15.97 -3.39 15.55
CA PRO A 158 -15.11 -4.55 15.74
C PRO A 158 -13.90 -4.53 14.81
N ARG A 159 -12.90 -5.35 15.14
CA ARG A 159 -11.75 -5.60 14.26
C ARG A 159 -12.18 -6.14 12.88
N PRO A 160 -11.39 -5.85 11.84
CA PRO A 160 -11.61 -6.37 10.49
C PRO A 160 -11.80 -7.89 10.46
N THR A 161 -12.65 -8.37 9.55
CA THR A 161 -12.95 -9.80 9.48
C THR A 161 -11.86 -10.57 8.75
N GLN A 162 -11.79 -11.88 9.04
CA GLN A 162 -10.95 -12.83 8.30
C GLN A 162 -11.50 -13.16 6.89
N ASN A 163 -12.54 -12.45 6.43
CA ASN A 163 -13.09 -12.59 5.08
C ASN A 163 -12.77 -11.36 4.21
N GLY A 164 -11.95 -10.43 4.69
CA GLY A 164 -11.60 -9.21 3.96
C GLY A 164 -12.70 -8.15 3.99
N GLU A 165 -13.34 -7.97 5.15
CA GLU A 165 -14.36 -6.94 5.35
C GLU A 165 -13.96 -5.98 6.47
N ILE A 166 -14.30 -4.71 6.30
CA ILE A 166 -14.24 -3.69 7.34
C ILE A 166 -15.64 -3.38 7.84
N TRP A 167 -15.77 -2.86 9.05
CA TRP A 167 -17.07 -2.62 9.67
C TRP A 167 -17.52 -1.16 9.51
N VAL A 168 -18.80 -1.00 9.19
CA VAL A 168 -19.53 0.28 9.15
C VAL A 168 -20.86 0.12 9.89
N PHE A 169 -21.71 1.15 9.92
CA PHE A 169 -22.98 1.10 10.64
C PHE A 169 -24.17 0.88 9.71
N ASN A 170 -25.30 0.48 10.30
CA ASN A 170 -26.60 0.70 9.67
C ASN A 170 -27.15 2.09 10.05
N LYS A 171 -28.21 2.55 9.36
CA LYS A 171 -28.81 3.88 9.58
C LYS A 171 -29.29 4.12 11.01
N ASN A 172 -29.64 3.06 11.72
CA ASN A 172 -30.21 3.12 13.07
C ASN A 172 -29.17 2.87 14.17
N PHE A 173 -27.89 2.67 13.81
CA PHE A 173 -26.79 2.37 14.74
C PHE A 173 -27.05 1.16 15.66
N THR A 174 -27.84 0.19 15.19
CA THR A 174 -28.17 -1.02 15.95
C THR A 174 -27.26 -2.20 15.63
N GLN A 175 -26.63 -2.18 14.45
CA GLN A 175 -25.82 -3.28 13.94
C GLN A 175 -24.59 -2.76 13.22
N TYR A 176 -23.49 -3.50 13.37
CA TYR A 176 -22.32 -3.37 12.53
C TYR A 176 -22.58 -4.11 11.21
N ILE A 177 -22.33 -3.43 10.10
CA ILE A 177 -22.54 -3.95 8.75
C ILE A 177 -21.17 -4.17 8.11
N PRO A 178 -20.88 -5.35 7.56
CA PRO A 178 -19.61 -5.58 6.87
C PRO A 178 -19.61 -4.86 5.52
N LEU A 179 -18.48 -4.25 5.19
CA LEU A 179 -18.17 -3.65 3.89
C LEU A 179 -16.99 -4.41 3.29
N SER A 180 -17.24 -5.06 2.15
CA SER A 180 -16.23 -5.83 1.43
C SER A 180 -15.11 -4.94 0.88
N LEU A 181 -13.85 -5.33 1.11
CA LEU A 181 -12.69 -4.65 0.51
C LEU A 181 -12.67 -4.81 -1.01
N TYR A 182 -13.22 -5.90 -1.54
CA TYR A 182 -13.35 -6.14 -2.98
C TYR A 182 -14.21 -5.03 -3.62
N ASP A 183 -15.34 -4.68 -3.00
CA ASP A 183 -16.23 -3.61 -3.48
C ASP A 183 -15.61 -2.22 -3.29
N LEU A 184 -14.87 -2.03 -2.19
CA LEU A 184 -14.17 -0.78 -1.92
C LEU A 184 -13.13 -0.47 -3.01
N GLN A 185 -12.39 -1.48 -3.47
CA GLN A 185 -11.43 -1.36 -4.58
C GLN A 185 -12.09 -0.86 -5.86
N LEU A 186 -13.27 -1.40 -6.20
CA LEU A 186 -14.04 -0.96 -7.37
C LEU A 186 -14.56 0.48 -7.23
N CYS A 187 -14.90 0.92 -6.01
CA CYS A 187 -15.41 2.27 -5.78
C CYS A 187 -14.30 3.33 -5.78
N MET A 188 -13.13 3.00 -5.23
CA MET A 188 -11.99 3.91 -5.10
C MET A 188 -11.08 3.92 -6.31
N GLU A 189 -11.02 2.81 -7.05
CA GLU A 189 -10.12 2.56 -8.17
C GLU A 189 -8.63 2.91 -7.88
N PHE A 190 -7.81 2.98 -8.92
CA PHE A 190 -6.40 3.38 -8.89
C PHE A 190 -6.22 4.72 -9.62
N PRO A 191 -5.28 5.61 -9.23
CA PRO A 191 -4.34 5.49 -8.10
C PRO A 191 -4.92 5.94 -6.75
N SER A 192 -4.65 5.16 -5.70
CA SER A 192 -5.17 5.41 -4.35
C SER A 192 -4.14 5.14 -3.26
N ILE A 193 -4.27 5.85 -2.14
CA ILE A 193 -3.54 5.60 -0.90
C ILE A 193 -4.54 5.40 0.24
N TYR A 194 -4.29 4.41 1.10
CA TYR A 194 -5.16 4.02 2.19
C TYR A 194 -4.44 4.18 3.54
N VAL A 195 -5.14 4.74 4.52
CA VAL A 195 -4.70 4.82 5.91
C VAL A 195 -5.71 4.06 6.75
N TRP A 196 -5.25 3.02 7.45
CA TRP A 196 -6.07 2.13 8.27
C TRP A 196 -5.71 2.31 9.75
N ASP A 197 -6.52 3.09 10.45
CA ASP A 197 -6.39 3.28 11.91
C ASP A 197 -7.43 2.43 12.65
N CYS A 198 -7.03 1.19 12.94
CA CYS A 198 -7.83 0.22 13.70
C CYS A 198 -6.91 -0.89 14.24
N SER A 199 -7.43 -1.69 15.17
CA SER A 199 -6.74 -2.91 15.61
C SER A 199 -6.79 -3.99 14.52
N SER A 200 -5.79 -4.87 14.43
CA SER A 200 -5.65 -5.87 13.36
C SER A 200 -5.65 -5.29 11.94
N ALA A 201 -5.01 -4.12 11.74
CA ALA A 201 -5.05 -3.40 10.46
C ALA A 201 -4.30 -4.13 9.32
N GLU A 202 -3.28 -4.93 9.61
CA GLU A 202 -2.57 -5.75 8.60
C GLU A 202 -3.50 -6.76 7.90
N THR A 203 -4.52 -7.29 8.59
CA THR A 203 -5.54 -8.17 8.00
C THR A 203 -6.21 -7.50 6.79
N ILE A 204 -6.48 -6.20 6.88
CA ILE A 204 -7.04 -5.41 5.77
C ILE A 204 -6.09 -5.43 4.57
N VAL A 205 -4.80 -5.18 4.81
CA VAL A 205 -3.79 -5.10 3.74
C VAL A 205 -3.62 -6.47 3.05
N ASN A 206 -3.55 -7.54 3.83
CA ASN A 206 -3.43 -8.91 3.31
C ASN A 206 -4.62 -9.27 2.40
N TRP A 207 -5.85 -9.01 2.85
CA TRP A 207 -7.04 -9.25 2.05
C TRP A 207 -7.16 -8.32 0.85
N PHE A 208 -6.77 -7.05 0.99
CA PHE A 208 -6.75 -6.10 -0.12
C PHE A 208 -5.83 -6.60 -1.25
N MET A 209 -4.62 -7.08 -0.92
CA MET A 209 -3.68 -7.61 -1.92
C MET A 209 -4.19 -8.88 -2.58
N ARG A 210 -4.91 -9.73 -1.85
CA ARG A 210 -5.58 -10.92 -2.40
C ARG A 210 -6.67 -10.52 -3.40
N PHE A 211 -7.60 -9.66 -3.00
CA PHE A 211 -8.66 -9.20 -3.89
C PHE A 211 -8.13 -8.40 -5.09
N ALA A 212 -7.02 -7.68 -4.93
CA ALA A 212 -6.35 -7.02 -6.05
C ALA A 212 -5.90 -8.01 -7.11
N LYS A 213 -5.37 -9.18 -6.71
CA LYS A 213 -5.05 -10.27 -7.63
C LYS A 213 -6.31 -10.87 -8.25
N ASP A 214 -7.37 -11.09 -7.46
CA ASP A 214 -8.64 -11.63 -7.98
C ASP A 214 -9.23 -10.72 -9.07
N HIS A 215 -9.17 -9.39 -8.89
CA HIS A 215 -9.57 -8.41 -9.92
C HIS A 215 -8.71 -8.48 -11.18
N GLU A 216 -7.39 -8.63 -11.02
CA GLU A 216 -6.48 -8.82 -12.16
C GLU A 216 -6.82 -10.11 -12.92
N ASP A 217 -7.00 -11.24 -12.22
CA ASP A 217 -7.31 -12.53 -12.83
C ASP A 217 -8.66 -12.51 -13.54
N ASP A 218 -9.68 -11.90 -12.93
CA ASP A 218 -11.00 -11.73 -13.55
C ASP A 218 -10.96 -10.79 -14.76
N TRP A 219 -10.12 -9.76 -14.74
CA TRP A 219 -9.89 -8.90 -15.90
C TRP A 219 -9.27 -9.68 -17.06
N HIS A 220 -8.26 -10.53 -16.82
CA HIS A 220 -7.65 -11.37 -17.85
C HIS A 220 -8.64 -12.36 -18.46
N LYS A 221 -9.47 -13.02 -17.65
CA LYS A 221 -10.53 -13.92 -18.13
C LYS A 221 -11.52 -13.17 -19.04
N LYS A 222 -11.94 -11.97 -18.64
CA LYS A 222 -12.87 -11.14 -19.43
C LYS A 222 -12.23 -10.65 -20.73
N LEU A 223 -10.93 -10.33 -20.73
CA LEU A 223 -10.20 -9.94 -21.94
C LEU A 223 -10.14 -11.10 -22.94
N LEU A 224 -9.82 -12.32 -22.48
CA LEU A 224 -9.79 -13.52 -23.33
C LEU A 224 -11.16 -13.80 -23.96
N ALA A 225 -12.23 -13.79 -23.15
CA ALA A 225 -13.59 -13.97 -23.66
C ALA A 225 -13.99 -12.88 -24.69
N HIS A 226 -13.53 -11.64 -24.46
CA HIS A 226 -13.77 -10.54 -25.41
C HIS A 226 -13.01 -10.74 -26.72
N GLN A 227 -11.76 -11.23 -26.67
CA GLN A 227 -10.97 -11.56 -27.85
C GLN A 227 -11.65 -12.62 -28.72
N GLU A 228 -12.16 -13.69 -28.10
CA GLU A 228 -12.88 -14.76 -28.79
C GLU A 228 -14.17 -14.25 -29.45
N ALA A 229 -14.94 -13.42 -28.74
CA ALA A 229 -16.16 -12.82 -29.28
C ALA A 229 -15.87 -11.91 -30.49
N VAL A 230 -14.83 -11.09 -30.42
CA VAL A 230 -14.43 -10.20 -31.52
C VAL A 230 -13.94 -11.00 -32.73
N ALA A 231 -13.13 -12.04 -32.51
CA ALA A 231 -12.64 -12.92 -33.59
C ALA A 231 -13.79 -13.58 -34.36
N SER A 232 -14.89 -13.93 -33.68
CA SER A 232 -16.06 -14.55 -34.30
C SER A 232 -16.89 -13.61 -35.19
N THR A 233 -16.75 -12.28 -35.03
CA THR A 233 -17.65 -11.29 -35.64
C THR A 233 -17.15 -10.75 -37.00
N SER A 234 -16.03 -11.25 -37.55
CA SER A 234 -15.49 -10.94 -38.90
C SER A 234 -15.28 -9.46 -39.29
N ILE A 235 -15.56 -8.49 -38.41
CA ILE A 235 -15.62 -7.05 -38.75
C ILE A 235 -14.41 -6.25 -38.20
N SER A 236 -13.59 -6.79 -37.30
CA SER A 236 -12.55 -5.97 -36.68
C SER A 236 -11.20 -6.00 -37.40
N GLY A 237 -10.75 -4.85 -37.91
CA GLY A 237 -9.35 -4.59 -38.30
C GLY A 237 -8.35 -4.54 -37.14
N ALA A 238 -8.67 -5.15 -35.99
CA ALA A 238 -7.82 -5.20 -34.81
C ALA A 238 -6.70 -6.23 -35.04
N ARG A 239 -5.46 -5.76 -35.19
CA ARG A 239 -4.28 -6.61 -35.34
C ARG A 239 -3.75 -6.96 -33.95
N ILE A 240 -4.13 -8.13 -33.42
CA ILE A 240 -3.51 -8.70 -32.23
C ILE A 240 -2.24 -9.44 -32.68
N ASN A 241 -1.08 -9.07 -32.13
CA ASN A 241 0.20 -9.76 -32.34
C ASN A 241 0.63 -10.46 -31.04
N SER A 242 1.22 -11.65 -31.13
CA SER A 242 1.73 -12.44 -30.00
C SER A 242 2.80 -11.73 -29.17
N HIS A 243 3.49 -10.73 -29.74
CA HIS A 243 4.47 -9.91 -29.01
C HIS A 243 3.87 -8.77 -28.17
N MET A 244 2.56 -8.50 -28.28
CA MET A 244 1.91 -7.42 -27.53
C MET A 244 1.65 -7.82 -26.07
N THR A 245 1.84 -6.89 -25.14
CA THR A 245 1.45 -7.10 -23.74
C THR A 245 -0.07 -7.14 -23.60
N ALA A 246 -0.58 -7.72 -22.51
CA ALA A 246 -2.03 -7.79 -22.25
C ALA A 246 -2.68 -6.39 -22.24
N ASP A 247 -1.99 -5.38 -21.71
CA ASP A 247 -2.47 -3.99 -21.70
C ASP A 247 -2.58 -3.42 -23.13
N GLN A 248 -1.58 -3.66 -23.99
CA GLN A 248 -1.59 -3.22 -25.39
C GLN A 248 -2.68 -3.92 -26.20
N GLN A 249 -2.93 -5.21 -25.91
CA GLN A 249 -4.01 -5.97 -26.54
C GLN A 249 -5.38 -5.42 -26.11
N ALA A 250 -5.57 -5.12 -24.83
CA ALA A 250 -6.81 -4.52 -24.35
C ALA A 250 -7.06 -3.15 -25.01
N GLU A 251 -6.04 -2.31 -25.13
CA GLU A 251 -6.16 -1.00 -25.77
C GLU A 251 -6.52 -1.11 -27.26
N SER A 252 -5.88 -2.02 -28.01
CA SER A 252 -6.19 -2.22 -29.43
C SER A 252 -7.62 -2.73 -29.68
N LEU A 253 -8.16 -3.49 -28.72
CA LEU A 253 -9.52 -4.00 -28.73
C LEU A 253 -10.54 -3.04 -28.12
N LYS A 254 -10.09 -1.86 -27.66
CA LYS A 254 -10.93 -0.90 -26.92
C LYS A 254 -11.61 -1.53 -25.69
N PHE A 255 -10.94 -2.49 -25.06
CA PHE A 255 -11.37 -3.12 -23.83
C PHE A 255 -11.00 -2.26 -22.61
N GLN A 256 -11.68 -2.48 -21.49
CA GLN A 256 -11.43 -1.74 -20.25
C GLN A 256 -9.98 -1.88 -19.76
N ARG A 257 -9.45 -0.85 -19.11
CA ARG A 257 -8.08 -0.83 -18.54
C ARG A 257 -7.95 -1.90 -17.45
N ARG A 258 -6.74 -2.49 -17.35
CA ARG A 258 -6.41 -3.43 -16.29
C ARG A 258 -6.46 -2.73 -14.92
N PRO A 259 -7.13 -3.29 -13.90
CA PRO A 259 -7.07 -2.77 -12.55
C PRO A 259 -5.64 -2.90 -12.01
N LYS A 260 -5.13 -1.84 -11.39
CA LYS A 260 -3.76 -1.78 -10.84
C LYS A 260 -3.80 -1.61 -9.31
N PHE A 261 -4.68 -2.34 -8.64
CA PHE A 261 -4.90 -2.15 -7.21
C PHE A 261 -3.68 -2.53 -6.36
N ARG A 262 -2.79 -3.41 -6.86
CA ARG A 262 -1.51 -3.75 -6.22
C ARG A 262 -0.51 -2.59 -6.18
N GLU A 263 -0.70 -1.58 -7.02
CA GLU A 263 0.11 -0.35 -7.03
C GLU A 263 -0.41 0.70 -6.00
N CYS A 264 -1.52 0.41 -5.29
CA CYS A 264 -2.01 1.27 -4.22
C CYS A 264 -1.08 1.25 -3.00
N ILE A 265 -0.99 2.39 -2.32
CA ILE A 265 -0.17 2.55 -1.11
C ILE A 265 -1.04 2.30 0.12
N HIS A 266 -0.54 1.54 1.08
CA HIS A 266 -1.25 1.25 2.33
C HIS A 266 -0.39 1.61 3.54
N LEU A 267 -1.00 2.28 4.51
CA LEU A 267 -0.44 2.56 5.83
C LEU A 267 -1.40 1.93 6.84
N ALA A 268 -0.93 0.95 7.61
CA ALA A 268 -1.72 0.20 8.59
C ALA A 268 -1.14 0.39 9.99
N ALA A 269 -2.02 0.59 10.98
CA ALA A 269 -1.61 0.96 12.33
C ALA A 269 -0.86 -0.15 13.11
N CYS A 270 -1.19 -1.42 12.87
CA CYS A 270 -0.65 -2.55 13.62
C CYS A 270 -0.75 -3.87 12.84
N ARG A 271 -0.05 -4.91 13.34
CA ARG A 271 -0.09 -6.27 12.79
C ARG A 271 -1.44 -6.96 13.00
N GLU A 272 -1.64 -8.08 12.33
CA GLU A 272 -2.90 -8.85 12.35
C GLU A 272 -3.29 -9.31 13.77
N ASP A 273 -2.32 -9.70 14.59
CA ASP A 273 -2.51 -10.17 15.97
C ASP A 273 -2.42 -9.05 17.02
N GLU A 274 -2.13 -7.82 16.61
CA GLU A 274 -1.94 -6.67 17.49
C GLU A 274 -3.23 -5.87 17.73
N ARG A 275 -3.22 -5.14 18.85
CA ARG A 275 -4.26 -4.18 19.22
C ARG A 275 -3.64 -2.81 19.42
N LEU A 276 -4.44 -1.78 19.16
CA LEU A 276 -4.04 -0.40 19.42
C LEU A 276 -3.74 -0.18 20.91
N PRO A 277 -2.78 0.71 21.24
CA PRO A 277 -2.40 0.98 22.62
C PRO A 277 -3.55 1.62 23.40
N THR A 278 -3.69 1.24 24.67
CA THR A 278 -4.77 1.73 25.55
C THR A 278 -4.27 2.63 26.67
N ASN A 279 -2.99 3.04 26.67
CA ASN A 279 -2.44 3.92 27.70
C ASN A 279 -3.15 5.29 27.71
N ALA A 280 -3.65 5.72 28.87
CA ALA A 280 -4.39 6.97 29.04
C ALA A 280 -3.59 8.25 28.70
N ASP A 281 -2.27 8.18 28.76
CA ASP A 281 -1.39 9.32 28.44
C ASP A 281 -1.25 9.53 26.92
N LEU A 282 -1.67 8.56 26.12
CA LEU A 282 -1.60 8.59 24.67
C LEU A 282 -2.98 8.86 24.05
N PRO A 283 -3.03 9.48 22.86
CA PRO A 283 -4.27 9.54 22.10
C PRO A 283 -4.70 8.13 21.65
N ALA A 284 -6.01 7.93 21.52
CA ALA A 284 -6.57 6.69 20.99
C ALA A 284 -6.21 6.51 19.51
N ASP A 285 -6.09 7.61 18.76
CA ASP A 285 -5.66 7.64 17.35
C ASP A 285 -4.15 7.92 17.21
N LEU A 286 -3.33 7.20 17.99
CA LEU A 286 -1.87 7.38 18.00
C LEU A 286 -1.26 7.27 16.60
N PHE A 287 -1.71 6.30 15.79
CA PHE A 287 -1.22 6.13 14.42
C PHE A 287 -1.55 7.33 13.55
N THR A 288 -2.80 7.77 13.55
CA THR A 288 -3.23 8.98 12.82
C THR A 288 -2.51 10.24 13.32
N SER A 289 -2.33 10.37 14.64
CA SER A 289 -1.61 11.47 15.28
C SER A 289 -0.15 11.53 14.85
N CYS A 290 0.54 10.39 14.76
CA CYS A 290 1.89 10.29 14.22
C CYS A 290 1.98 10.75 12.76
N LEU A 291 1.01 10.35 11.92
CA LEU A 291 1.01 10.70 10.49
C LEU A 291 0.67 12.17 10.24
N THR A 292 -0.28 12.72 10.99
CA THR A 292 -0.89 14.02 10.69
C THR A 292 -0.34 15.15 11.57
N THR A 293 0.14 14.84 12.77
CA THR A 293 0.69 15.78 13.75
C THR A 293 1.97 15.24 14.42
N PRO A 294 3.02 14.93 13.64
CA PRO A 294 4.21 14.23 14.12
C PRO A 294 4.94 15.00 15.22
N ILE A 295 5.11 16.32 15.09
CA ILE A 295 5.83 17.15 16.08
C ILE A 295 5.13 17.12 17.44
N HIS A 296 3.79 17.24 17.46
CA HIS A 296 3.03 17.21 18.69
C HIS A 296 3.13 15.83 19.37
N THR A 297 2.98 14.77 18.56
CA THR A 297 3.09 13.40 19.05
C THR A 297 4.49 13.10 19.58
N SER A 298 5.56 13.56 18.92
CA SER A 298 6.94 13.33 19.35
C SER A 298 7.34 14.06 20.62
N ILE A 299 6.68 15.17 20.96
CA ILE A 299 6.91 15.89 22.21
C ILE A 299 6.19 15.20 23.38
N LEU A 300 5.05 14.58 23.10
CA LEU A 300 4.28 13.83 24.09
C LEU A 300 4.90 12.46 24.41
N TRP A 301 5.58 11.84 23.44
CA TRP A 301 6.13 10.49 23.51
C TRP A 301 7.36 10.37 24.42
#